data_AF-A0A530GUL0-F1
#
_entry.id   AF-A0A530GUL0-F1
#
_cell.length_a   1.000
_cell.length_b   1.000
_cell.length_c   1.000
_cell.angle_alpha   90.00
_cell.angle_beta   90.00
_cell.angle_gamma   90.00
#
_symmetry.space_group_name_H-M   'P 1'
#
loop_
_entity.id
_entity.type
_entity.pdbx_description
1 polymer ?
#
loop_
_entity_poly.entity_id
_entity_poly.type
_entity_poly.pdbx_seq_one_letter_code
_entity_poly.pdbx_strand_id
1 'polypeptide(L)' 'GDEEYEVGYFASKFGLSIPQVRELIAKHGNDRETLEAEAKRLGVR' A
#
# COMPACT_ATOMS: atom_id res chain seq x y z
N GLY A 1 0.19 -10.09 13.58
CA GLY A 1 1.03 -9.07 14.22
C GLY A 1 2.20 -8.70 13.33
N ASP A 2 1.99 -8.60 12.02
CA ASP A 2 3.03 -8.29 11.02
C ASP A 2 2.42 -7.44 9.90
N GLU A 3 1.16 -7.72 9.56
CA GLU A 3 0.37 -6.99 8.55
C GLU A 3 0.24 -5.47 8.84
N GLU A 4 0.06 -5.06 10.10
CA GLU A 4 -0.07 -3.62 10.42
C GLU A 4 1.26 -2.86 10.29
N TYR A 5 2.38 -3.53 10.55
CA TYR A 5 3.71 -2.95 10.38
C TYR A 5 4.04 -2.75 8.90
N GLU A 6 3.72 -3.74 8.07
CA GLU A 6 3.90 -3.67 6.62
C GLU A 6 3.04 -2.56 5.99
N VAL A 7 1.78 -2.42 6.42
CA VAL A 7 0.87 -1.37 5.94
C VAL A 7 1.38 0.03 6.29
N GLY A 8 1.88 0.24 7.52
CA GLY A 8 2.42 1.53 7.95
C GLY A 8 3.69 1.93 7.19
N TYR A 9 4.61 0.98 6.98
CA TYR A 9 5.81 1.19 6.16
C TYR A 9 5.45 1.52 4.71
N PHE A 10 4.51 0.77 4.14
CA PHE A 10 4.08 0.94 2.75
C PHE A 10 3.38 2.28 2.52
N ALA A 11 2.50 2.69 3.46
CA ALA A 11 1.89 4.00 3.49
C ALA A 11 2.95 5.11 3.46
N SER A 12 3.95 5.02 4.35
CA SER A 12 5.03 6.01 4.43
C SER A 12 5.92 6.04 3.19
N LYS A 13 6.22 4.87 2.61
CA LYS A 13 7.06 4.72 1.40
C LYS A 13 6.46 5.37 0.17
N PHE A 14 5.14 5.28 0.01
CA PHE A 14 4.43 5.79 -1.18
C PHE A 14 3.62 7.07 -0.92
N GLY A 15 3.73 7.67 0.27
CA GLY A 15 2.95 8.86 0.63
C GLY A 15 1.44 8.61 0.68
N LEU A 16 1.04 7.36 0.97
CA LEU A 16 -0.37 6.96 1.06
C LEU A 16 -0.83 6.94 2.51
N SER A 17 -2.13 7.04 2.72
CA SER A 17 -2.74 6.80 4.02
C SER A 17 -2.93 5.29 4.28
N ILE A 18 -2.92 4.88 5.55
CA ILE A 18 -3.18 3.48 5.96
C ILE A 18 -4.46 2.91 5.34
N PRO A 19 -5.61 3.64 5.30
CA PRO A 19 -6.81 3.16 4.62
C PRO A 19 -6.63 2.90 3.12
N GLN A 20 -5.89 3.76 2.40
CA GLN A 20 -5.61 3.56 0.97
C GLN A 20 -4.78 2.30 0.72
N VAL A 21 -3.80 2.02 1.58
CA VAL A 21 -2.99 0.80 1.49
C VAL A 21 -3.83 -0.45 1.81
N ARG A 22 -4.72 -0.38 2.80
CA ARG A 22 -5.66 -1.48 3.08
C ARG A 22 -6.61 -1.74 1.92
N GLU A 23 -7.09 -0.69 1.25
CA GLU A 23 -7.95 -0.82 0.07
C GLU A 23 -7.20 -1.44 -1.12
N LEU A 24 -5.95 -1.02 -1.35
CA LEU A 24 -5.04 -1.63 -2.32
C LEU A 24 -4.87 -3.13 -2.09
N ILE A 25 -4.58 -3.53 -0.84
CA ILE A 25 -4.45 -4.93 -0.45
C ILE A 25 -5.76 -5.69 -0.61
N ALA A 26 -6.89 -5.09 -0.24
CA ALA A 26 -8.21 -5.71 -0.40
C ALA A 26 -8.59 -5.91 -1.88
N LYS A 27 -8.16 -5.00 -2.77
CA LYS A 27 -8.50 -5.01 -4.19
C LYS A 27 -7.57 -5.88 -5.04
N HIS A 28 -6.28 -5.91 -4.71
CA HIS A 28 -5.25 -6.56 -5.52
C HIS A 28 -4.63 -7.79 -4.82
N GLY A 29 -4.94 -8.02 -3.54
CA GLY A 29 -4.30 -9.02 -2.70
C GLY A 29 -2.95 -8.53 -2.16
N ASN A 30 -2.22 -9.43 -1.50
CA ASN A 30 -0.89 -9.16 -0.93
C ASN A 30 0.25 -9.29 -1.97
N ASP A 31 -0.03 -9.12 -3.26
CA ASP A 31 0.99 -9.16 -4.29
C ASP A 31 1.83 -7.88 -4.26
N ARG A 32 3.08 -7.99 -3.79
CA ARG A 32 3.92 -6.82 -3.53
C ARG A 32 4.20 -6.01 -4.79
N GLU A 33 4.44 -6.65 -5.93
CA GLU A 33 4.71 -5.94 -7.19
C GLU A 33 3.50 -5.13 -7.67
N THR A 34 2.31 -5.73 -7.62
CA THR A 34 1.05 -5.06 -7.97
C THR A 34 0.75 -3.90 -7.03
N LEU A 35 0.91 -4.11 -5.73
CA LEU A 35 0.72 -3.05 -4.73
C LEU A 35 1.68 -1.89 -4.98
N GLU A 36 2.97 -2.16 -5.18
CA GLU A 36 3.96 -1.10 -5.43
C GLU A 36 3.69 -0.33 -6.74
N ALA A 37 3.22 -1.02 -7.79
CA ALA A 37 2.85 -0.36 -9.04
C ALA A 37 1.64 0.57 -8.87
N GLU A 38 0.58 0.10 -8.23
CA GLU A 38 -0.62 0.91 -8.01
C GLU A 38 -0.39 2.02 -6.97
N ALA A 39 0.44 1.76 -5.96
CA ALA A 39 0.83 2.78 -4.98
C ALA A 39 1.65 3.91 -5.60
N LYS A 40 2.56 3.61 -6.53
CA LYS A 40 3.25 4.64 -7.33
C LYS A 40 2.27 5.48 -8.14
N ARG A 41 1.21 4.90 -8.69
CA ARG A 41 0.20 5.65 -9.46
C ARG A 41 -0.62 6.60 -8.57
N LEU A 42 -0.86 6.22 -7.32
CA LEU A 42 -1.64 7.01 -6.36
C LEU A 42 -0.82 8.07 -5.62
N GLY A 43 0.46 7.78 -5.33
CA GLY A 43 1.37 8.64 -4.58
C GLY A 43 2.18 9.65 -5.41
N VAL A 44 2.20 9.51 -6.74
CA VAL A 44 2.78 10.51 -7.65
C VAL A 44 1.76 11.64 -7.84
N ARG A 45 1.68 12.54 -6.86
CA ARG A 45 1.04 13.85 -7.01
C ARG A 45 1.82 14.93 -6.26
#